data_AF-A0A820WRC9-F1
#
_entry.id   AF-A0A820WRC9-F1
#
_cell.length_a   1.000
_cell.length_b   1.000
_cell.length_c   1.000
_cell.angle_alpha   90.00
_cell.angle_beta   90.00
_cell.angle_gamma   90.00
#
_symmetry.space_group_name_H-M   'P 1'
#
loop_
_entity.id
_entity.type
_entity.pdbx_description
1 polymer ?
#
loop_
_entity_poly.entity_id
_entity_poly.type
_entity_poly.pdbx_seq_one_letter_code
_entity_poly.pdbx_strand_id
1 'polypeptide(L)'
;FTFAFPYLRLRSLSNLSQIFSPSFTRAIFVRHPFERLASAYKERIATLARDRIQPEPEYDVMREMICRRRKLAREFRQPFQKSDGCNGTIPSFEEFIRYILVNTHKPAVIARMNYHWKPYSVLCQVCKFKYNFIGKYEMFNDHFAHFLKRFNLSDWNIQKPNGASGLTKWDYQKFYLTLPDELICPLIRLYDEDFRLFNYRVDDYINRTTLIQNCNRLKT
;
A
#
# COMPACT_ATOMS: atom_id res chain seq x y z
N PHE A 1 -11.04 3.51 19.67
CA PHE A 1 -10.03 4.54 19.31
C PHE A 1 -8.60 4.00 19.15
N THR A 2 -8.31 2.78 19.61
CA THR A 2 -7.06 2.03 19.41
C THR A 2 -6.66 1.76 17.95
N PHE A 3 -7.60 1.90 17.00
CA PHE A 3 -7.34 1.62 15.57
C PHE A 3 -6.68 2.78 14.80
N ALA A 4 -6.63 4.00 15.36
CA ALA A 4 -6.06 5.14 14.65
C ALA A 4 -4.53 5.09 14.62
N PHE A 5 -3.89 4.62 15.70
CA PHE A 5 -2.44 4.59 15.87
C PHE A 5 -1.99 3.21 16.37
N PRO A 6 -1.90 2.19 15.50
CA PRO A 6 -1.62 0.81 15.92
C PRO A 6 -0.28 0.65 16.67
N TYR A 7 0.65 1.59 16.49
CA TYR A 7 1.96 1.59 17.14
C TYR A 7 2.08 2.61 18.28
N LEU A 8 1.05 3.43 18.55
CA LEU A 8 1.04 4.40 19.63
C LEU A 8 0.21 3.87 20.79
N ARG A 9 0.88 3.38 21.84
CA ARG A 9 0.21 3.02 23.10
C ARG A 9 0.15 4.25 24.00
N LEU A 10 -1.05 4.81 24.14
CA LEU A 10 -1.27 5.93 25.05
C LEU A 10 -1.40 5.45 26.48
N ARG A 11 -0.63 6.06 27.38
CA ARG A 11 -0.67 5.77 28.83
C ARG A 11 -1.89 6.40 29.52
N SER A 12 -2.45 7.46 28.96
CA SER A 12 -3.63 8.16 29.44
C SER A 12 -4.42 8.78 28.29
N LEU A 13 -5.74 8.98 28.48
CA LEU A 13 -6.60 9.72 27.57
C LEU A 13 -6.20 11.20 27.45
N SER A 14 -5.55 11.78 28.47
CA SER A 14 -5.01 13.15 28.40
C SER A 14 -3.89 13.29 27.37
N ASN A 15 -3.23 12.20 26.95
CA ASN A 15 -2.27 12.22 25.85
C ASN A 15 -2.96 12.33 24.48
N LEU A 16 -4.26 12.04 24.36
CA LEU A 16 -4.99 12.19 23.09
C LEU A 16 -5.09 13.66 22.68
N SER A 17 -5.38 14.57 23.62
CA SER A 17 -5.46 16.01 23.30
C SER A 17 -4.12 16.54 22.78
N GLN A 18 -2.99 15.98 23.24
CA GLN A 18 -1.66 16.32 22.73
C GLN A 18 -1.48 15.87 21.27
N ILE A 19 -1.96 14.68 20.87
CA ILE A 19 -1.91 14.21 19.48
C ILE A 19 -2.65 15.16 18.53
N PHE A 20 -3.76 15.74 18.97
CA PHE A 20 -4.56 16.68 18.17
C PHE A 20 -4.16 18.14 18.37
N SER A 21 -3.24 18.44 19.30
CA SER A 21 -2.81 19.81 19.58
C SER A 21 -2.07 20.42 18.39
N PRO A 22 -2.44 21.62 17.92
CA PRO A 22 -1.75 22.28 16.82
C PRO A 22 -0.28 22.63 17.15
N SER A 23 0.11 22.59 18.43
CA SER A 23 1.48 22.87 18.89
C SER A 23 2.52 21.82 18.48
N PHE A 24 2.10 20.63 18.06
CA PHE A 24 3.02 19.57 17.64
C PHE A 24 3.27 19.61 16.12
N THR A 25 4.55 19.52 15.75
CA THR A 25 4.97 19.27 14.38
C THR A 25 4.56 17.86 13.96
N ARG A 26 3.84 17.77 12.83
CA ARG A 26 3.43 16.51 12.23
C ARG A 26 4.07 16.36 10.86
N ALA A 27 4.72 15.23 10.66
CA ALA A 27 5.27 14.85 9.37
C ALA A 27 4.71 13.49 8.95
N ILE A 28 4.53 13.31 7.64
CA ILE A 28 4.22 12.03 7.04
C ILE A 28 5.14 11.82 5.85
N PHE A 29 5.62 10.60 5.66
CA PHE A 29 6.27 10.18 4.42
C PHE A 29 5.30 9.28 3.67
N VAL A 30 5.01 9.65 2.43
CA VAL A 30 4.10 8.92 1.55
C VAL A 30 4.86 8.39 0.35
N ARG A 31 4.29 7.37 -0.27
CA ARG A 31 4.84 6.72 -1.45
C ARG A 31 3.76 6.69 -2.51
N HIS A 32 4.16 6.73 -3.78
CA HIS A 32 3.29 6.63 -4.93
C HIS A 32 2.40 5.39 -4.74
N PRO A 33 1.07 5.50 -4.91
CA PRO A 33 0.15 4.41 -4.56
C PRO A 33 0.52 3.07 -5.22
N PHE A 34 0.92 3.12 -6.50
CA PHE A 34 1.36 1.93 -7.23
C PHE A 34 2.75 1.44 -6.85
N GLU A 35 3.67 2.30 -6.44
CA GLU A 35 4.97 1.81 -5.97
C GLU A 35 4.81 1.11 -4.62
N ARG A 36 4.04 1.71 -3.72
CA ARG A 36 3.69 1.11 -2.42
C ARG A 36 3.01 -0.24 -2.57
N LEU A 37 2.03 -0.35 -3.46
CA LEU A 37 1.33 -1.60 -3.71
C LEU A 37 2.25 -2.71 -4.24
N ALA A 38 3.10 -2.38 -5.22
CA ALA A 38 4.04 -3.34 -5.79
C ALA A 38 5.15 -3.73 -4.80
N SER A 39 5.61 -2.81 -3.95
CA SER A 39 6.53 -3.13 -2.84
C SER A 39 5.89 -4.06 -1.82
N ALA A 40 4.62 -3.80 -1.46
CA ALA A 40 3.89 -4.64 -0.53
C ALA A 40 3.71 -6.06 -1.09
N TYR A 41 3.39 -6.20 -2.37
CA TYR A 41 3.41 -7.50 -3.04
C TYR A 41 4.78 -8.15 -2.94
N LYS A 42 5.85 -7.45 -3.35
CA LYS A 42 7.20 -8.02 -3.38
C LYS A 42 7.62 -8.53 -2.02
N GLU A 43 7.51 -7.70 -0.99
CA GLU A 43 8.03 -7.99 0.34
C GLU A 43 7.16 -8.95 1.14
N ARG A 44 5.83 -8.83 1.03
CA ARG A 44 4.89 -9.59 1.87
C ARG A 44 4.32 -10.80 1.16
N ILE A 45 4.00 -10.70 -0.13
CA ILE A 45 3.35 -11.80 -0.87
C ILE A 45 4.34 -12.61 -1.70
N ALA A 46 5.42 -11.99 -2.21
CA ALA A 46 6.39 -12.64 -3.09
C ALA A 46 7.75 -12.94 -2.43
N THR A 47 7.85 -12.76 -1.11
CA THR A 47 8.97 -13.26 -0.29
C THR A 47 8.44 -14.38 0.59
N LEU A 48 9.05 -15.56 0.54
CA LEU A 48 8.64 -16.72 1.32
C LEU A 48 9.10 -16.58 2.78
N ALA A 49 8.42 -17.24 3.71
CA ALA A 49 8.71 -17.14 5.15
C ALA A 49 10.19 -17.38 5.49
N ARG A 50 10.82 -18.36 4.83
CA ARG A 50 12.25 -18.70 4.98
C ARG A 50 13.22 -17.58 4.56
N ASP A 51 12.76 -16.67 3.69
CA ASP A 51 13.58 -15.60 3.11
C ASP A 51 13.31 -14.25 3.81
N ARG A 52 12.42 -14.20 4.81
CA ARG A 52 12.13 -12.98 5.59
C ARG A 52 13.05 -12.87 6.80
N ILE A 53 13.46 -11.64 7.11
CA ILE A 53 14.24 -11.32 8.32
C ILE A 53 13.40 -11.56 9.58
N GLN A 54 12.09 -11.29 9.52
CA GLN A 54 11.16 -11.47 10.64
C GLN A 54 9.96 -12.33 10.22
N PRO A 55 9.47 -13.25 11.07
CA PRO A 55 8.27 -14.02 10.80
C PRO A 55 7.02 -13.13 10.76
N GLU A 56 6.25 -13.24 9.69
CA GLU A 56 4.95 -12.55 9.50
C GLU A 56 3.92 -13.55 8.92
N PRO A 57 3.46 -14.54 9.73
CA PRO A 57 2.68 -15.69 9.27
C PRO A 57 1.34 -15.31 8.62
N GLU A 58 0.78 -14.14 8.94
CA GLU A 58 -0.44 -13.62 8.34
C GLU A 58 -0.34 -13.47 6.81
N TYR A 59 0.85 -13.16 6.29
CA TYR A 59 1.05 -13.02 4.84
C TYR A 59 1.19 -14.37 4.15
N ASP A 60 1.61 -15.41 4.88
CA ASP A 60 1.62 -16.77 4.33
C ASP A 60 0.20 -17.30 4.24
N VAL A 61 -0.63 -17.11 5.28
CA VAL A 61 -2.08 -17.40 5.19
C VAL A 61 -2.72 -16.64 4.04
N MET A 62 -2.37 -15.37 3.84
CA MET A 62 -2.91 -14.59 2.74
C MET A 62 -2.49 -15.11 1.37
N ARG A 63 -1.21 -15.50 1.21
CA ARG A 63 -0.71 -16.14 -0.01
C ARG A 63 -1.53 -17.36 -0.37
N GLU A 64 -1.76 -18.24 0.61
CA GLU A 64 -2.59 -19.43 0.48
C GLU A 64 -4.03 -19.09 0.04
N MET A 65 -4.62 -18.02 0.60
CA MET A 65 -5.94 -17.54 0.18
C MET A 65 -5.97 -17.03 -1.26
N ILE A 66 -4.92 -16.33 -1.72
CA ILE A 66 -4.81 -15.83 -3.09
C ILE A 66 -4.74 -17.01 -4.07
N CYS A 67 -3.88 -18.00 -3.79
CA CYS A 67 -3.75 -19.21 -4.61
C CYS A 67 -5.03 -20.04 -4.66
N ARG A 68 -5.77 -20.16 -3.56
CA ARG A 68 -7.07 -20.86 -3.56
C ARG A 68 -8.10 -20.19 -4.47
N ARG A 69 -8.13 -18.86 -4.53
CA ARG A 69 -9.06 -18.11 -5.41
C ARG A 69 -8.74 -18.28 -6.89
N ARG A 70 -7.48 -18.49 -7.27
CA ARG A 70 -7.07 -18.83 -8.65
C ARG A 70 -7.84 -20.05 -9.18
N LYS A 71 -8.02 -21.08 -8.35
CA LYS A 71 -8.66 -22.35 -8.75
C LYS A 71 -10.17 -22.19 -8.97
N LEU A 72 -10.85 -21.40 -8.14
CA LEU A 72 -12.28 -21.10 -8.29
C LEU A 72 -12.63 -20.36 -9.59
N ALA A 73 -11.73 -19.52 -10.11
CA ALA A 73 -11.95 -18.83 -11.38
C ALA A 73 -11.67 -19.72 -12.62
N ARG A 74 -10.89 -20.80 -12.45
CA ARG A 74 -10.55 -21.74 -13.53
C ARG A 74 -11.52 -22.92 -13.64
N GLU A 75 -12.25 -23.25 -12.58
CA GLU A 75 -13.01 -24.49 -12.50
C GLU A 75 -14.45 -24.29 -12.01
N PHE A 76 -15.37 -24.06 -12.95
CA PHE A 76 -16.77 -24.49 -12.83
C PHE A 76 -16.90 -26.02 -13.03
N ARG A 77 -15.91 -26.84 -12.62
CA ARG A 77 -15.84 -28.27 -13.01
C ARG A 77 -15.42 -29.30 -11.97
N GLN A 78 -15.09 -29.00 -10.71
CA GLN A 78 -14.88 -30.07 -9.69
C GLN A 78 -15.12 -29.59 -8.24
N PRO A 79 -15.48 -30.50 -7.30
CA PRO A 79 -15.74 -30.15 -5.90
C PRO A 79 -14.46 -29.86 -5.12
N PHE A 80 -14.59 -28.89 -4.21
CA PHE A 80 -13.55 -28.28 -3.39
C PHE A 80 -12.75 -29.30 -2.53
N GLN A 81 -11.45 -29.50 -2.81
CA GLN A 81 -10.53 -30.21 -1.91
C GLN A 81 -9.78 -29.25 -0.97
N LYS A 82 -9.74 -29.59 0.32
CA LYS A 82 -9.21 -28.78 1.44
C LYS A 82 -7.69 -28.53 1.40
N SER A 83 -6.92 -29.23 0.55
CA SER A 83 -5.45 -29.26 0.56
C SER A 83 -4.76 -28.36 -0.47
N ASP A 84 -5.50 -27.56 -1.21
CA ASP A 84 -4.97 -26.87 -2.40
C ASP A 84 -4.42 -25.47 -2.10
N GLY A 85 -3.30 -25.46 -1.39
CA GLY A 85 -2.53 -24.26 -1.15
C GLY A 85 -1.70 -23.77 -2.34
N CYS A 86 -0.80 -22.81 -2.11
CA CYS A 86 0.21 -22.45 -3.11
C CYS A 86 1.23 -23.57 -3.35
N ASN A 87 1.30 -24.60 -2.50
CA ASN A 87 2.28 -25.71 -2.59
C ASN A 87 3.72 -25.22 -2.79
N GLY A 88 4.11 -24.12 -2.11
CA GLY A 88 5.42 -23.49 -2.25
C GLY A 88 5.58 -22.54 -3.45
N THR A 89 4.54 -22.35 -4.27
CA THR A 89 4.52 -21.34 -5.33
C THR A 89 4.18 -19.95 -4.80
N ILE A 90 4.49 -18.93 -5.59
CA ILE A 90 4.18 -17.53 -5.28
C ILE A 90 3.08 -17.09 -6.25
N PRO A 91 1.95 -16.55 -5.75
CA PRO A 91 0.91 -16.03 -6.62
C PRO A 91 1.45 -14.84 -7.41
N SER A 92 1.02 -14.69 -8.66
CA SER A 92 1.46 -13.59 -9.51
C SER A 92 0.98 -12.23 -9.00
N PHE A 93 1.58 -11.15 -9.48
CA PHE A 93 1.12 -9.81 -9.17
C PHE A 93 -0.34 -9.60 -9.62
N GLU A 94 -0.73 -10.13 -10.78
CA GLU A 94 -2.11 -10.07 -11.24
C GLU A 94 -3.07 -10.78 -10.28
N GLU A 95 -2.73 -11.98 -9.81
CA GLU A 95 -3.55 -12.73 -8.84
C GLU A 95 -3.73 -11.95 -7.53
N PHE A 96 -2.66 -11.29 -7.07
CA PHE A 96 -2.70 -10.39 -5.93
C PHE A 96 -3.60 -9.17 -6.16
N ILE A 97 -3.51 -8.51 -7.33
CA ILE A 97 -4.37 -7.38 -7.68
C ILE A 97 -5.83 -7.80 -7.74
N ARG A 98 -6.15 -8.93 -8.38
CA ARG A 98 -7.52 -9.47 -8.41
C ARG A 98 -8.03 -9.73 -7.01
N TYR A 99 -7.20 -10.30 -6.12
CA TYR A 99 -7.55 -10.52 -4.72
C TYR A 99 -7.89 -9.22 -3.98
N ILE A 100 -7.08 -8.18 -4.14
CA ILE A 100 -7.30 -6.86 -3.51
C ILE A 100 -8.59 -6.22 -4.00
N LEU A 101 -8.87 -6.31 -5.30
CA LEU A 101 -10.00 -5.63 -5.92
C LEU A 101 -11.36 -6.27 -5.56
N VAL A 102 -11.36 -7.49 -5.00
CA VAL A 102 -12.60 -8.19 -4.63
C VAL A 102 -13.42 -7.36 -3.64
N ASN A 103 -14.66 -7.05 -4.03
CA ASN A 103 -15.65 -6.32 -3.23
C ASN A 103 -15.19 -4.92 -2.77
N THR A 104 -14.25 -4.29 -3.48
CA THR A 104 -13.80 -2.92 -3.19
C THR A 104 -14.89 -1.86 -3.34
N HIS A 105 -15.99 -2.16 -4.04
CA HIS A 105 -17.18 -1.31 -4.04
C HIS A 105 -17.84 -1.18 -2.65
N LYS A 106 -17.48 -2.01 -1.66
CA LYS A 106 -17.98 -1.95 -0.29
C LYS A 106 -16.96 -1.21 0.60
N PRO A 107 -17.28 -0.02 1.15
CA PRO A 107 -16.35 0.73 2.01
C PRO A 107 -15.82 -0.05 3.21
N ALA A 108 -16.64 -0.92 3.81
CA ALA A 108 -16.24 -1.76 4.92
C ALA A 108 -15.11 -2.76 4.57
N VAL A 109 -15.01 -3.18 3.31
CA VAL A 109 -13.92 -4.04 2.83
C VAL A 109 -12.62 -3.24 2.74
N ILE A 110 -12.67 -2.04 2.15
CA ILE A 110 -11.49 -1.15 2.07
C ILE A 110 -10.99 -0.80 3.49
N ALA A 111 -11.90 -0.49 4.42
CA ALA A 111 -11.56 -0.18 5.80
C ALA A 111 -10.81 -1.33 6.52
N ARG A 112 -11.05 -2.59 6.13
CA ARG A 112 -10.41 -3.79 6.68
C ARG A 112 -9.19 -4.28 5.89
N MET A 113 -8.82 -3.62 4.80
CA MET A 113 -7.61 -3.98 4.05
C MET A 113 -6.37 -3.95 4.93
N ASN A 114 -5.37 -4.76 4.59
CA ASN A 114 -4.08 -4.69 5.25
C ASN A 114 -3.45 -3.30 5.04
N TYR A 115 -2.79 -2.79 6.07
CA TYR A 115 -2.24 -1.44 6.08
C TYR A 115 -1.09 -1.20 5.09
N HIS A 116 -0.48 -2.23 4.49
CA HIS A 116 0.57 -2.06 3.47
C HIS A 116 0.02 -1.68 2.09
N TRP A 117 -1.21 -2.08 1.76
CA TRP A 117 -1.86 -1.74 0.49
C TRP A 117 -3.21 -1.03 0.63
N LYS A 118 -3.69 -0.78 1.85
CA LYS A 118 -4.84 0.11 2.07
C LYS A 118 -4.54 1.52 1.57
N PRO A 119 -5.43 2.20 0.83
CA PRO A 119 -5.23 3.60 0.45
C PRO A 119 -4.92 4.49 1.67
N TYR A 120 -4.01 5.44 1.51
CA TYR A 120 -3.65 6.39 2.56
C TYR A 120 -4.85 7.24 2.98
N SER A 121 -5.74 7.62 2.07
CA SER A 121 -6.94 8.40 2.36
C SER A 121 -7.90 7.71 3.34
N VAL A 122 -7.82 6.37 3.40
CA VAL A 122 -8.60 5.54 4.33
C VAL A 122 -7.84 5.24 5.61
N LEU A 123 -6.54 5.55 5.68
CA LEU A 123 -5.79 5.48 6.94
C LEU A 123 -6.25 6.62 7.84
N CYS A 124 -6.77 6.25 9.01
CA CYS A 124 -7.45 7.12 9.98
C CYS A 124 -6.72 8.43 10.32
N GLN A 125 -5.39 8.47 10.18
CA GLN A 125 -4.58 9.64 10.51
C GLN A 125 -4.50 10.65 9.36
N VAL A 126 -4.48 10.19 8.12
CA VAL A 126 -4.09 11.03 6.97
C VAL A 126 -5.07 12.20 6.76
N CYS A 127 -6.37 11.92 6.77
CA CYS A 127 -7.39 12.95 6.54
C CYS A 127 -7.75 13.77 7.80
N LYS A 128 -7.21 13.40 8.97
CA LYS A 128 -7.55 14.04 10.26
C LYS A 128 -6.52 15.06 10.73
N PHE A 129 -5.34 15.08 10.12
CA PHE A 129 -4.26 15.98 10.53
C PHE A 129 -3.85 16.91 9.40
N LYS A 130 -3.57 18.16 9.78
CA LYS A 130 -2.76 19.05 8.96
C LYS A 130 -1.30 18.70 9.22
N TYR A 131 -0.61 18.26 8.18
CA TYR A 131 0.82 17.93 8.25
C TYR A 131 1.66 19.17 7.96
N ASN A 132 2.68 19.41 8.78
CA ASN A 132 3.67 20.46 8.59
C ASN A 132 4.74 20.06 7.55
N PHE A 133 4.81 18.76 7.22
CA PHE A 133 5.73 18.21 6.24
C PHE A 133 5.16 16.93 5.60
N ILE A 134 5.26 16.84 4.28
CA ILE A 134 4.92 15.64 3.51
C ILE A 134 6.16 15.24 2.70
N GLY A 135 6.82 14.17 3.12
CA GLY A 135 7.96 13.57 2.43
C GLY A 135 7.53 12.54 1.39
N LYS A 136 8.40 12.30 0.41
CA LYS A 136 8.17 11.32 -0.67
C LYS A 136 9.20 10.20 -0.55
N TYR A 137 8.76 8.94 -0.54
CA TYR A 137 9.66 7.79 -0.44
C TYR A 137 10.53 7.60 -1.68
N GLU A 138 10.05 8.03 -2.85
CA GLU A 138 10.81 7.99 -4.10
C GLU A 138 12.08 8.85 -4.02
N MET A 139 12.03 9.90 -3.20
CA MET A 139 13.12 10.85 -2.93
C MET A 139 13.46 10.87 -1.43
N PHE A 140 13.39 9.70 -0.78
CA PHE A 140 13.43 9.61 0.68
C PHE A 140 14.65 10.30 1.27
N ASN A 141 15.84 10.08 0.71
CA ASN A 141 17.09 10.64 1.24
C ASN A 141 17.06 12.17 1.25
N ASP A 142 16.63 12.78 0.15
CA ASP A 142 16.60 14.24 -0.02
C ASP A 142 15.49 14.87 0.83
N HIS A 143 14.30 14.28 0.81
CA HIS A 143 13.17 14.75 1.60
C HIS A 143 13.43 14.58 3.10
N PHE A 144 14.09 13.51 3.50
CA PHE A 144 14.48 13.28 4.89
C PHE A 144 15.55 14.28 5.34
N ALA A 145 16.58 14.53 4.53
CA ALA A 145 17.57 15.56 4.82
C ALA A 145 16.92 16.96 4.93
N HIS A 146 15.98 17.29 4.03
CA HIS A 146 15.24 18.53 4.07
C HIS A 146 14.33 18.62 5.32
N PHE A 147 13.68 17.53 5.71
CA PHE A 147 12.93 17.43 6.95
C PHE A 147 13.80 17.74 8.17
N LEU A 148 14.97 17.09 8.28
CA LEU A 148 15.90 17.33 9.40
C LEU A 148 16.32 18.79 9.49
N LYS A 149 16.71 19.38 8.35
CA LYS A 149 17.11 20.80 8.27
C LYS A 149 15.97 21.73 8.65
N ARG A 150 14.75 21.49 8.12
CA ARG A 150 13.58 22.36 8.35
C ARG A 150 13.18 22.44 9.82
N PHE A 151 13.38 21.38 10.58
CA PHE A 151 12.96 21.30 11.98
C PHE A 151 14.12 21.32 12.98
N ASN A 152 15.32 21.76 12.55
CA ASN A 152 16.52 21.84 13.40
C ASN A 152 16.88 20.52 14.09
N LEU A 153 16.75 19.41 13.35
CA LEU A 153 17.09 18.06 13.79
C LEU A 153 18.38 17.54 13.12
N SER A 154 19.18 18.41 12.51
CA SER A 154 20.39 18.02 11.78
C SER A 154 21.47 17.40 12.69
N ASP A 155 21.51 17.78 13.97
CA ASP A 155 22.45 17.22 14.95
C ASP A 155 21.97 15.89 15.57
N TRP A 156 20.79 15.41 15.17
CA TRP A 156 20.22 14.17 15.68
C TRP A 156 20.68 12.99 14.82
N ASN A 157 21.20 11.94 15.47
CA ASN A 157 21.51 10.69 14.79
C ASN A 157 20.24 9.87 14.53
N ILE A 158 19.48 10.24 13.51
CA ILE A 158 18.25 9.54 13.13
C ILE A 158 18.59 8.48 12.08
N GLN A 159 18.56 7.21 12.48
CA GLN A 159 18.77 6.09 11.58
C GLN A 159 17.63 5.97 10.56
N LYS A 160 17.99 5.74 9.29
CA LYS A 160 17.01 5.46 8.24
C LYS A 160 16.38 4.08 8.48
N PRO A 161 15.07 3.91 8.27
CA PRO A 161 14.47 2.59 8.32
C PRO A 161 15.11 1.66 7.29
N ASN A 162 15.55 0.47 7.73
CA ASN A 162 15.94 -0.60 6.83
C ASN A 162 14.66 -1.13 6.16
N GLY A 163 14.41 -0.74 4.91
CA GLY A 163 13.16 -1.12 4.24
C GLY A 163 13.13 -0.87 2.74
N ALA A 164 14.26 -0.56 2.12
CA ALA A 164 14.31 -0.50 0.67
C ALA A 164 14.37 -1.93 0.13
N SER A 165 13.37 -2.31 -0.68
CA SER A 165 13.36 -3.57 -1.44
C SER A 165 14.55 -3.71 -2.43
N GLY A 166 15.33 -2.64 -2.62
CA GLY A 166 16.37 -2.53 -3.63
C GLY A 166 15.83 -2.32 -5.05
N LEU A 167 14.50 -2.29 -5.23
CA LEU A 167 13.87 -2.12 -6.54
C LEU A 167 13.89 -0.67 -6.99
N THR A 168 14.12 -0.48 -8.29
CA THR A 168 14.02 0.82 -8.95
C THR A 168 12.57 1.13 -9.34
N LYS A 169 12.26 2.40 -9.66
CA LYS A 169 10.96 2.79 -10.26
C LYS A 169 10.61 1.93 -11.47
N TRP A 170 11.60 1.60 -12.31
CA TRP A 170 11.42 0.77 -13.49
C TRP A 170 11.04 -0.68 -13.15
N ASP A 171 11.64 -1.26 -12.11
CA ASP A 171 11.25 -2.60 -11.66
C ASP A 171 9.81 -2.65 -11.18
N TYR A 172 9.35 -1.58 -10.52
CA TYR A 172 7.96 -1.46 -10.11
C TYR A 172 6.99 -1.30 -11.30
N GLN A 173 7.38 -0.53 -12.32
CA GLN A 173 6.59 -0.38 -13.57
C GLN A 173 6.31 -1.71 -14.25
N LYS A 174 7.28 -2.65 -14.27
CA LYS A 174 7.11 -3.97 -14.89
C LYS A 174 5.93 -4.75 -14.35
N PHE A 175 5.63 -4.65 -13.06
CA PHE A 175 4.48 -5.33 -12.46
C PHE A 175 3.16 -4.88 -13.10
N TYR A 176 3.06 -3.61 -13.48
CA TYR A 176 1.85 -3.06 -14.10
C TYR A 176 1.79 -3.33 -15.60
N LEU A 177 2.93 -3.45 -16.28
CA LEU A 177 2.98 -3.83 -17.70
C LEU A 177 2.28 -5.16 -17.98
N THR A 178 2.37 -6.12 -17.05
CA THR A 178 1.77 -7.44 -17.19
C THR A 178 0.30 -7.52 -16.79
N LEU A 179 -0.28 -6.46 -16.22
CA LEU A 179 -1.69 -6.50 -15.79
C LEU A 179 -2.64 -6.41 -16.99
N PRO A 180 -3.72 -7.19 -17.02
CA PRO A 180 -4.80 -7.00 -17.97
C PRO A 180 -5.48 -5.63 -17.84
N ASP A 181 -5.94 -5.06 -18.95
CA ASP A 181 -6.53 -3.71 -19.00
C ASP A 181 -7.77 -3.56 -18.11
N GLU A 182 -8.56 -4.62 -17.94
CA GLU A 182 -9.78 -4.59 -17.12
C GLU A 182 -9.50 -4.35 -15.62
N LEU A 183 -8.27 -4.60 -15.17
CA LEU A 183 -7.86 -4.36 -13.79
C LEU A 183 -7.41 -2.93 -13.54
N ILE A 184 -7.04 -2.18 -14.59
CA ILE A 184 -6.40 -0.87 -14.47
C ILE A 184 -7.38 0.17 -13.92
N CYS A 185 -8.57 0.33 -14.52
CA CYS A 185 -9.52 1.34 -14.04
C CYS A 185 -10.02 1.08 -12.60
N PRO A 186 -10.40 -0.14 -12.20
CA PRO A 186 -10.72 -0.44 -10.80
C PRO A 186 -9.57 -0.11 -9.84
N LEU A 187 -8.33 -0.40 -10.25
CA LEU A 187 -7.15 -0.13 -9.43
C LEU A 187 -6.89 1.37 -9.28
N ILE A 188 -7.02 2.16 -10.36
CA ILE A 188 -6.96 3.62 -10.30
C ILE A 188 -8.04 4.16 -9.37
N ARG A 189 -9.28 3.67 -9.47
CA ARG A 189 -10.39 4.11 -8.60
C ARG A 189 -10.13 3.82 -7.13
N LEU A 190 -9.53 2.67 -6.80
CA LEU A 190 -9.20 2.32 -5.42
C LEU A 190 -8.25 3.33 -4.76
N TYR A 191 -7.32 3.93 -5.51
CA TYR A 191 -6.32 4.87 -5.00
C TYR A 191 -6.53 6.31 -5.47
N ASP A 192 -7.69 6.64 -6.05
CA ASP A 192 -7.94 7.95 -6.67
C ASP A 192 -7.70 9.13 -5.72
N GLU A 193 -8.19 8.99 -4.48
CA GLU A 193 -8.01 10.00 -3.44
C GLU A 193 -6.54 10.19 -3.08
N ASP A 194 -5.74 9.12 -3.05
CA ASP A 194 -4.31 9.22 -2.75
C ASP A 194 -3.55 9.96 -3.86
N PHE A 195 -3.90 9.71 -5.13
CA PHE A 195 -3.33 10.44 -6.25
C PHE A 195 -3.59 11.94 -6.12
N ARG A 196 -4.83 12.32 -5.81
CA ARG A 196 -5.22 13.73 -5.62
C ARG A 196 -4.57 14.34 -4.38
N LEU A 197 -4.66 13.68 -3.23
CA LEU A 197 -4.21 14.21 -1.94
C LEU A 197 -2.71 14.48 -1.93
N PHE A 198 -1.93 13.63 -2.60
CA PHE A 198 -0.48 13.72 -2.61
C PHE A 198 0.11 14.18 -3.94
N ASN A 199 -0.73 14.65 -4.88
CA ASN A 199 -0.30 15.14 -6.19
C ASN A 199 0.58 14.14 -6.95
N TYR A 200 0.15 12.89 -7.01
CA TYR A 200 0.79 11.84 -7.79
C TYR A 200 0.07 11.62 -9.12
N ARG A 201 0.83 11.17 -10.13
CA ARG A 201 0.32 10.94 -11.48
C ARG A 201 0.24 9.46 -11.78
N VAL A 202 -0.90 8.99 -12.29
CA VAL A 202 -1.11 7.58 -12.64
C VAL A 202 -0.09 7.08 -13.68
N ASP A 203 0.23 7.94 -14.66
CA ASP A 203 1.15 7.65 -15.76
C ASP A 203 2.62 7.55 -15.33
N ASP A 204 2.96 7.86 -14.06
CA ASP A 204 4.29 7.59 -13.52
C ASP A 204 4.63 6.09 -13.49
N TYR A 205 3.63 5.22 -13.35
CA TYR A 205 3.83 3.75 -13.25
C TYR A 205 3.04 2.94 -14.27
N ILE A 206 2.01 3.52 -14.91
CA ILE A 206 1.20 2.83 -15.91
C ILE A 206 1.26 3.60 -17.23
N ASN A 207 1.98 3.07 -18.21
CA ASN A 207 2.08 3.67 -19.54
C ASN A 207 0.93 3.21 -20.47
N ARG A 208 -0.31 3.62 -20.16
CA ARG A 208 -1.53 3.29 -20.94
C ARG A 208 -2.45 4.50 -21.08
N THR A 209 -1.94 5.58 -21.68
CA THR A 209 -2.57 6.91 -21.70
C THR A 209 -4.05 6.89 -22.12
N THR A 210 -4.39 6.24 -23.23
CA THR A 210 -5.77 6.16 -23.72
C THR A 210 -6.70 5.47 -22.71
N LEU A 211 -6.24 4.37 -22.11
CA LEU A 211 -7.01 3.64 -21.09
C LEU A 211 -7.23 4.51 -19.85
N ILE A 212 -6.17 5.16 -19.35
CA ILE A 212 -6.24 6.04 -18.17
C ILE A 212 -7.22 7.18 -18.41
N GLN A 213 -7.19 7.81 -19.59
CA GLN A 213 -8.15 8.85 -19.97
C GLN A 213 -9.59 8.34 -19.96
N ASN A 214 -9.83 7.13 -20.47
CA ASN A 214 -11.16 6.51 -20.48
C ASN A 214 -11.65 6.19 -19.05
N CYS A 215 -10.77 5.75 -18.15
CA CYS A 215 -11.12 5.51 -16.75
C CYS A 215 -11.68 6.78 -16.06
N ASN A 216 -11.15 7.96 -16.40
CA ASN A 216 -11.56 9.22 -15.82
C ASN A 216 -12.90 9.74 -16.36
N ARG A 217 -13.25 9.44 -17.62
CA ARG A 217 -14.54 9.81 -18.21
C ARG A 217 -15.71 9.00 -17.65
N LEU A 218 -15.47 7.80 -17.12
CA LEU A 218 -16.50 6.97 -16.49
C LEU A 218 -16.86 7.40 -15.05
N LYS A 219 -16.30 8.51 -14.57
CA LYS A 219 -16.62 9.10 -13.24
C LYS A 219 -17.68 10.21 -13.30
N THR A 220 -18.06 10.66 -14.49
CA THR A 220 -19.19 11.58 -14.74
C THR A 220 -20.43 10.79 -15.06
#